data_AF-A0A4R3E317-F1
#
_entry.id   AF-A0A4R3E317-F1
#
_cell.length_a   1.000
_cell.length_b   1.000
_cell.length_c   1.000
_cell.angle_alpha   90.00
_cell.angle_beta   90.00
_cell.angle_gamma   90.00
#
_symmetry.space_group_name_H-M   'P 1'
#
loop_
_entity.id
_entity.type
_entity.pdbx_description
1 polymer ?
#
loop_
_entity_poly.entity_id
_entity_poly.type
_entity_poly.pdbx_seq_one_letter_code
_entity_poly.pdbx_strand_id
1 'polypeptide(L)'
;MPKHYSVWLSHATQALHEMLSSGRAVEIITVRLAPYRAWLAERSLENTAMTRRRYVEELATRGGEIRQGGAPGLSDSIAAKRDD
;
A
#
# COMPACT_ATOMS: atom_id res chain seq x y z
N MET A 1 -14.30 7.80 -6.81
CA MET A 1 -13.18 6.98 -7.30
C MET A 1 -13.56 6.42 -8.67
N PRO A 2 -12.68 6.40 -9.67
CA PRO A 2 -13.00 5.81 -10.98
C PRO A 2 -13.44 4.37 -10.81
N LYS A 3 -14.56 3.98 -11.44
CA LYS A 3 -15.12 2.62 -11.32
C LYS A 3 -14.35 1.58 -12.14
N HIS A 4 -13.54 2.02 -13.10
CA HIS A 4 -12.79 1.17 -14.02
C HIS A 4 -11.29 1.40 -13.89
N TYR A 5 -10.53 0.30 -13.88
CA TYR A 5 -9.08 0.32 -13.75
C TYR A 5 -8.40 1.17 -14.83
N SER A 6 -8.86 1.08 -16.08
CA SER A 6 -8.30 1.85 -17.20
C SER A 6 -8.42 3.36 -17.00
N VAL A 7 -9.55 3.83 -16.45
CA VAL A 7 -9.77 5.25 -16.14
C VAL A 7 -8.85 5.69 -15.00
N TRP A 8 -8.73 4.88 -13.95
CA TRP A 8 -7.79 5.15 -12.87
C TRP A 8 -6.34 5.21 -13.37
N LEU A 9 -5.92 4.26 -14.20
CA LEU A 9 -4.57 4.18 -14.74
C LEU A 9 -4.25 5.40 -15.60
N SER A 10 -5.17 5.80 -16.48
CA SER A 10 -5.03 7.00 -17.31
C SER A 10 -4.81 8.25 -16.45
N HIS A 11 -5.66 8.45 -15.44
CA HIS A 11 -5.55 9.61 -14.54
C HIS A 11 -4.26 9.57 -13.70
N ALA A 12 -3.85 8.39 -13.23
CA ALA A 12 -2.61 8.23 -12.47
C ALA A 12 -1.36 8.53 -13.31
N THR A 13 -1.31 8.04 -14.56
CA THR A 13 -0.22 8.31 -15.49
C THR A 13 -0.13 9.80 -15.84
N GLN A 14 -1.27 10.45 -16.07
CA GLN A 14 -1.30 11.89 -16.33
C GLN A 14 -0.71 12.68 -15.15
N ALA A 15 -1.18 12.40 -13.92
CA ALA A 15 -0.67 13.07 -12.73
C ALA A 15 0.83 12.83 -12.51
N LEU A 16 1.31 11.62 -12.81
CA LEU A 16 2.74 11.29 -12.75
C LEU A 16 3.55 12.14 -13.74
N HIS A 17 3.12 12.25 -15.00
CA HIS A 17 3.78 13.09 -16.01
C HIS A 17 3.78 14.57 -15.63
N GLU A 18 2.70 15.09 -15.06
CA GLU A 18 2.64 16.49 -14.59
C GLU A 18 3.65 16.74 -13.44
N MET A 19 3.77 15.80 -12.50
CA MET A 19 4.77 15.91 -11.42
C MET A 19 6.20 15.80 -11.94
N LEU A 20 6.49 14.89 -12.86
CA LEU A 20 7.83 14.71 -13.41
C LEU A 20 8.24 15.90 -14.29
N SER A 21 7.33 16.42 -15.13
CA SER A 21 7.62 17.56 -16.01
C SER A 21 7.83 18.88 -15.24
N SER A 22 7.30 18.99 -14.03
CA SER A 22 7.60 20.10 -13.10
C SER A 22 8.92 19.93 -12.32
N GLY A 23 9.72 18.91 -12.64
CA GLY A 23 11.03 18.68 -12.01
C GLY A 23 10.95 18.07 -10.61
N ARG A 24 9.80 17.51 -10.22
CA ARG A 24 9.63 16.88 -8.91
C ARG A 24 10.06 15.41 -8.95
N ALA A 25 10.72 14.96 -7.89
CA ALA A 25 10.93 13.54 -7.66
C ALA A 25 9.62 12.88 -7.21
N VAL A 26 9.35 11.67 -7.71
CA VAL A 26 8.14 10.90 -7.40
C VAL A 26 8.54 9.52 -6.88
N GLU A 27 7.95 9.13 -5.75
CA GLU A 27 8.05 7.78 -5.20
C GLU A 27 6.73 7.04 -5.44
N ILE A 28 6.80 5.80 -5.92
CA ILE A 28 5.63 4.94 -6.10
C ILE A 28 5.57 3.94 -4.94
N ILE A 29 4.55 4.09 -4.11
CA ILE A 29 4.36 3.27 -2.91
C ILE A 29 3.28 2.22 -3.17
N THR A 30 3.64 0.94 -2.99
CA THR A 30 2.68 -0.16 -3.09
C THR A 30 1.97 -0.37 -1.77
N VAL A 31 0.66 -0.15 -1.74
CA VAL A 31 -0.18 -0.44 -0.58
C VAL A 31 -0.71 -1.86 -0.65
N ARG A 32 -0.29 -2.70 0.30
CA ARG A 32 -0.89 -4.03 0.50
C ARG A 32 -2.13 -3.91 1.39
N LEU A 33 -3.23 -4.56 0.99
CA LEU A 33 -4.52 -4.44 1.68
C LEU A 33 -4.49 -4.98 3.12
N ALA A 34 -3.83 -6.11 3.36
CA ALA A 34 -3.79 -6.73 4.69
C ALA A 34 -3.06 -5.85 5.73
N PRO A 35 -1.83 -5.35 5.46
CA PRO A 35 -1.17 -4.38 6.35
C PRO A 35 -1.99 -3.10 6.58
N TYR A 36 -2.62 -2.56 5.54
CA TYR A 36 -3.47 -1.38 5.69
C TYR A 36 -4.66 -1.64 6.61
N ARG A 37 -5.35 -2.79 6.46
CA ARG A 37 -6.46 -3.17 7.35
C ARG A 37 -6.01 -3.39 8.80
N ALA A 38 -4.84 -3.99 9.01
CA ALA A 38 -4.27 -4.15 10.34
C ALA A 38 -3.98 -2.79 10.99
N TRP A 39 -3.37 -1.86 10.24
CA TRP A 39 -3.08 -0.51 10.71
C TRP A 39 -4.35 0.29 11.05
N LEU A 40 -5.45 0.12 10.29
CA LEU A 40 -6.76 0.69 10.59
C LEU A 40 -7.34 0.13 11.90
N ALA A 41 -7.33 -1.20 12.04
CA ALA A 41 -7.91 -1.89 13.19
C ALA A 41 -7.17 -1.54 14.49
N GLU A 42 -5.83 -1.53 14.46
CA GLU A 42 -4.99 -1.17 15.62
C GLU A 42 -5.29 0.25 16.14
N ARG A 43 -5.67 1.17 15.24
CA ARG A 43 -5.94 2.59 15.57
C ARG A 43 -7.43 2.93 15.68
N SER A 44 -8.32 1.93 15.56
CA SER A 44 -9.77 2.14 15.52
C SER A 44 -10.20 3.21 14.50
N LEU A 45 -9.59 3.20 13.30
CA LEU A 45 -9.86 4.20 12.25
C LEU A 45 -10.80 3.65 11.17
N GLU A 46 -11.63 4.52 10.64
CA GLU A 46 -12.46 4.22 9.46
C GLU A 46 -11.68 4.32 8.15
N ASN A 47 -12.09 3.55 7.15
CA ASN A 47 -11.51 3.56 5.80
C ASN A 47 -12.00 4.78 4.99
N THR A 48 -11.49 5.97 5.32
CA THR A 48 -11.75 7.20 4.59
C THR A 48 -10.60 7.55 3.64
N ALA A 49 -10.83 8.50 2.72
CA ALA A 49 -9.76 9.00 1.84
C ALA A 49 -8.63 9.67 2.63
N MET A 50 -8.97 10.42 3.69
CA MET A 50 -8.00 11.04 4.60
C MET A 50 -7.17 9.97 5.32
N THR A 51 -7.82 8.90 5.79
CA THR A 51 -7.14 7.80 6.48
C THR A 51 -6.18 7.05 5.56
N ARG A 52 -6.57 6.79 4.30
CA ARG A 52 -5.69 6.20 3.28
C ARG A 52 -4.46 7.07 3.00
N ARG A 53 -4.66 8.38 2.88
CA ARG A 53 -3.57 9.34 2.67
C ARG A 53 -2.56 9.28 3.81
N ARG A 54 -3.04 9.34 5.06
CA ARG A 54 -2.19 9.26 6.25
C ARG A 54 -1.36 7.96 6.27
N TYR A 55 -1.97 6.82 5.95
CA TYR A 55 -1.24 5.55 5.87
C TYR A 55 -0.11 5.58 4.85
N VAL A 56 -0.36 6.14 3.65
CA VAL A 56 0.66 6.25 2.60
C VAL A 56 1.80 7.19 3.02
N GLU A 57 1.49 8.30 3.68
CA GLU A 57 2.50 9.24 4.22
C GLU A 57 3.37 8.57 5.31
N GLU A 58 2.76 7.78 6.20
CA GLU A 58 3.48 7.00 7.22
C GLU A 58 4.36 5.91 6.58
N LEU A 59 3.90 5.27 5.50
CA LEU A 59 4.63 4.24 4.77
C LEU A 59 5.84 4.83 4.01
N ALA A 60 5.67 6.01 3.39
CA ALA A 60 6.74 6.75 2.71
C ALA A 60 7.88 7.12 3.68
N THR A 61 7.51 7.63 4.86
CA THR A 61 8.47 8.10 5.87
C THR A 61 9.33 6.97 6.45
N ARG A 62 8.84 5.72 6.39
CA ARG A 62 9.53 4.53 6.92
C ARG A 62 10.34 3.77 5.86
N GLY A 63 10.48 4.31 4.64
CA GLY A 63 11.21 3.65 3.55
C GLY A 63 10.51 2.40 3.00
N GLY A 64 9.18 2.36 3.04
CA GLY A 64 8.39 1.23 2.52
C GLY A 64 8.24 0.03 3.46
N GLU A 65 8.88 0.03 4.62
CA GLU A 65 8.75 -1.03 5.63
C GLU A 65 7.99 -0.53 6.86
N ILE A 66 6.68 -0.74 6.89
CA ILE A 66 6.01 -0.85 8.20
C ILE A 66 6.43 -2.20 8.77
N ARG A 67 7.39 -2.20 9.71
CA ARG A 67 7.74 -3.38 10.52
C ARG A 67 6.44 -4.05 10.97
N GLN A 68 6.25 -5.29 10.53
CA GLN A 68 5.14 -6.13 10.91
C GLN A 68 5.10 -6.24 12.43
N GLY A 69 4.15 -5.57 13.08
CA GLY A 69 3.65 -6.02 14.38
C GLY A 69 2.93 -7.34 14.14
N GLY A 70 3.45 -8.42 14.72
CA GLY A 70 3.14 -9.80 14.35
C GLY A 70 1.64 -10.14 14.32
N ALA A 71 1.22 -10.74 13.21
CA ALA A 71 0.18 -11.75 13.22
C ALA A 71 0.88 -13.12 13.23
N PRO A 72 0.84 -13.90 14.33
CA PRO A 72 1.36 -15.25 14.33
C PRO A 72 0.41 -16.12 13.50
N GLY A 73 0.94 -16.88 12.53
CA GLY A 73 0.22 -18.03 11.99
C GLY A 73 0.09 -18.18 10.47
N LEU A 74 1.01 -17.66 9.65
CA LEU A 74 0.99 -17.93 8.20
C LEU A 74 2.38 -18.22 7.58
N SER A 75 3.35 -18.66 8.39
CA SER A 75 4.69 -19.04 7.90
C SER A 75 4.98 -20.55 7.86
N ASP A 76 4.09 -21.44 8.32
CA ASP A 76 4.37 -22.89 8.38
C ASP A 76 3.46 -23.74 7.48
N SER A 77 3.27 -23.39 6.20
CA SER A 77 2.49 -24.28 5.30
C SER A 77 3.01 -24.40 3.87
N ILE A 78 4.28 -24.08 3.57
CA ILE A 78 4.83 -24.30 2.22
C ILE A 78 6.20 -24.99 2.19
N ALA A 79 6.54 -25.76 3.23
CA ALA A 79 7.77 -26.55 3.26
C ALA A 79 7.53 -27.97 3.81
N ALA A 80 6.59 -28.71 3.22
CA ALA A 80 6.48 -30.16 3.42
C ALA A 80 5.68 -30.81 2.29
N LYS A 81 6.28 -30.94 1.10
CA LYS A 81 6.00 -32.01 0.12
C LYS A 81 6.89 -31.88 -1.12
N ARG A 82 8.15 -32.25 -0.97
CA ARG A 82 8.97 -32.88 -1.99
C ARG A 82 9.95 -33.75 -1.24
N ASP A 83 9.61 -35.02 -1.12
CA ASP A 83 10.50 -36.18 -1.03
C ASP A 83 9.58 -37.39 -0.83
N ASP A 84 9.30 -38.03 -1.98
CA ASP A 84 9.04 -39.46 -2.24
C ASP A 84 8.35 -39.61 -3.61
#